data_AF-A0A1F6KJC0-F1
#
_entry.id   AF-A0A1F6KJC0-F1
#
_cell.length_a   1.000
_cell.length_b   1.000
_cell.length_c   1.000
_cell.angle_alpha   90.00
_cell.angle_beta   90.00
_cell.angle_gamma   90.00
#
_symmetry.space_group_name_H-M   'P 1'
#
loop_
_entity.id
_entity.type
_entity.pdbx_description
1 polymer ?
#
loop_
_entity_poly.entity_id
_entity_poly.type
_entity_poly.pdbx_seq_one_letter_code
_entity_poly.pdbx_strand_id
1 'polypeptide(L)'
;MWAANIDPDLLAFSQGRLAMYYGYSKDYNQIKKSNPGLNFQVIAVPQLLSKEKFAISSYFVEGVSNASTSQAEAMLFMKFLKSPGAQEKLYQEQLKKGIFPPPYSNKSLNEKLRGTDAYVFAQQANYALSAPFMLTPEKESRGEGMNKFIKDAVNSILSGTEPDFVTEDMFLALTGAEPTGEITENIPKILPEVEE
;
A
#
# COMPACT_ATOMS: atom_id res chain seq x y z
N MET A 1 14.68 -6.75 -0.68
CA MET A 1 15.23 -5.89 -1.75
C MET A 1 15.60 -6.80 -2.90
N TRP A 2 15.19 -6.49 -4.12
CA TRP A 2 15.37 -7.38 -5.28
C TRP A 2 16.82 -7.43 -5.80
N ALA A 3 17.65 -6.43 -5.48
CA ALA A 3 19.11 -6.49 -5.49
C ALA A 3 19.68 -5.27 -4.73
N ALA A 4 20.83 -5.41 -4.06
CA ALA A 4 21.44 -4.32 -3.27
C ALA A 4 22.08 -3.20 -4.12
N ASN A 5 22.25 -3.42 -5.42
CA ASN A 5 23.05 -2.57 -6.32
C ASN A 5 22.22 -1.80 -7.35
N ILE A 6 20.90 -1.72 -7.17
CA ILE A 6 19.99 -0.97 -8.06
C ILE A 6 19.52 0.26 -7.29
N ASP A 7 19.48 1.41 -7.97
CA ASP A 7 18.83 2.61 -7.41
C ASP A 7 17.43 2.27 -6.91
N PRO A 8 16.93 2.91 -5.84
CA PRO A 8 15.55 2.73 -5.42
C PRO A 8 14.61 2.87 -6.62
N ASP A 9 13.68 1.92 -6.83
CA ASP A 9 12.88 1.82 -8.07
C ASP A 9 12.21 3.14 -8.47
N LEU A 10 11.75 3.91 -7.49
CA LEU A 10 11.16 5.23 -7.67
C LEU A 10 12.14 6.24 -8.30
N LEU A 11 13.42 6.22 -7.90
CA LEU A 11 14.47 7.06 -8.46
C LEU A 11 14.79 6.64 -9.90
N ALA A 12 14.98 5.34 -10.13
CA ALA A 12 15.26 4.80 -11.47
C ALA A 12 14.13 5.15 -12.46
N PHE A 13 12.87 4.98 -12.04
CA PHE A 13 11.70 5.37 -12.82
C PHE A 13 11.63 6.88 -13.05
N SER A 14 11.83 7.69 -12.02
CA SER A 14 11.81 9.16 -12.13
C SER A 14 12.87 9.68 -13.12
N GLN A 15 14.00 8.98 -13.25
CA GLN A 15 15.06 9.32 -14.21
C GLN A 15 14.85 8.73 -15.61
N GLY A 16 13.74 8.02 -15.86
CA GLY A 16 13.45 7.38 -17.15
C GLY A 16 14.30 6.14 -17.43
N ARG A 17 14.95 5.57 -16.42
CA ARG A 17 15.79 4.35 -16.54
C ARG A 17 15.01 3.06 -16.28
N LEU A 18 13.74 3.16 -15.87
CA LEU A 18 12.86 2.03 -15.64
C LEU A 18 11.57 2.21 -16.45
N ALA A 19 11.15 1.18 -17.19
CA ALA A 19 9.97 1.25 -18.05
C ALA A 19 8.64 1.22 -17.26
N MET A 20 8.61 0.52 -16.12
CA MET A 20 7.42 0.32 -15.30
C MET A 20 7.76 0.45 -13.82
N TYR A 21 6.91 1.14 -13.07
CA TYR A 21 7.05 1.30 -11.62
C TYR A 21 5.75 0.91 -10.92
N TYR A 22 5.87 0.08 -9.89
CA TYR A 22 4.78 -0.23 -8.98
C TYR A 22 4.85 0.72 -7.79
N GLY A 23 3.81 1.54 -7.61
CA GLY A 23 3.76 2.52 -6.54
C GLY A 23 2.36 2.93 -6.17
N TYR A 24 2.29 3.84 -5.20
CA TYR A 24 1.06 4.40 -4.67
C TYR A 24 0.76 5.76 -5.31
N SER A 25 -0.48 6.24 -5.14
CA SER A 25 -0.92 7.54 -5.66
C SER A 25 -0.01 8.71 -5.24
N LYS A 26 0.57 8.67 -4.03
CA LYS A 26 1.49 9.71 -3.53
C LYS A 26 2.76 9.85 -4.37
N ASP A 27 3.21 8.77 -5.01
CA ASP A 27 4.46 8.75 -5.76
C ASP A 27 4.34 9.54 -7.06
N TYR A 28 3.10 9.72 -7.58
CA TYR A 28 2.82 10.56 -8.75
C TYR A 28 3.40 11.98 -8.62
N ASN A 29 3.11 12.64 -7.48
CA ASN A 29 3.62 13.98 -7.21
C ASN A 29 5.14 13.99 -7.11
N GLN A 30 5.72 12.97 -6.49
CA GLN A 30 7.17 12.85 -6.32
C GLN A 30 7.87 12.68 -7.67
N ILE A 31 7.33 11.83 -8.55
CA ILE A 31 7.85 11.60 -9.90
C ILE A 31 7.75 12.88 -10.73
N LYS A 32 6.57 13.53 -10.77
CA LYS A 32 6.38 14.77 -11.54
C LYS A 32 7.21 15.93 -11.02
N LYS A 33 7.44 16.02 -9.70
CA LYS A 33 8.33 17.02 -9.11
C LYS A 33 9.79 16.77 -9.48
N SER A 34 10.22 15.51 -9.46
CA SER A 34 11.59 15.10 -9.79
C SER A 34 11.91 15.26 -11.28
N ASN A 35 10.97 14.88 -12.14
CA ASN A 35 11.11 14.96 -13.59
C ASN A 35 9.79 15.39 -14.26
N PRO A 36 9.53 16.71 -14.38
CA PRO A 36 8.32 17.23 -14.99
C PRO A 36 8.14 16.83 -16.46
N GLY A 37 9.24 16.56 -17.16
CA GLY A 37 9.26 16.15 -18.56
C GLY A 37 9.02 14.65 -18.78
N LEU A 38 8.99 13.84 -17.72
CA LEU A 38 8.72 12.42 -17.86
C LEU A 38 7.28 12.19 -18.30
N ASN A 39 7.13 11.63 -19.51
CA ASN A 39 5.86 11.21 -20.04
C ASN A 39 5.54 9.79 -19.54
N PHE A 40 4.53 9.67 -18.68
CA PHE A 40 4.06 8.39 -18.15
C PHE A 40 2.56 8.45 -17.90
N GLN A 41 1.94 7.28 -17.80
CA GLN A 41 0.53 7.11 -17.49
C GLN A 41 0.37 6.16 -16.30
N VAL A 42 -0.69 6.36 -15.52
CA VAL A 42 -1.08 5.43 -14.46
C VAL A 42 -2.03 4.41 -15.07
N ILE A 43 -1.72 3.12 -14.92
CA ILE A 43 -2.57 2.02 -15.40
C ILE A 43 -2.86 1.04 -14.27
N ALA A 44 -3.90 0.23 -14.46
CA ALA A 44 -4.22 -0.83 -13.50
C ALA A 44 -3.06 -1.82 -13.39
N VAL A 45 -2.76 -2.24 -12.16
CA VAL A 45 -1.75 -3.27 -11.88
C VAL A 45 -2.09 -4.54 -12.64
N PRO A 46 -1.18 -5.08 -13.47
CA PRO A 46 -1.39 -6.36 -14.14
C PRO A 46 -1.77 -7.46 -13.13
N GLN A 47 -2.77 -8.25 -13.48
CA GLN A 47 -3.27 -9.34 -12.64
C GLN A 47 -2.82 -10.67 -13.25
N LEU A 48 -2.60 -11.69 -12.41
CA LEU A 48 -2.41 -13.06 -12.87
C LEU A 48 -3.67 -13.54 -13.61
N LEU A 49 -3.51 -14.57 -14.46
CA LEU A 49 -4.63 -15.19 -15.17
C LEU A 49 -5.48 -16.02 -14.19
N SER A 50 -6.29 -15.34 -13.39
CA SER A 50 -7.25 -15.91 -12.45
C SER A 50 -8.67 -15.45 -12.78
N LYS A 51 -9.66 -16.22 -12.32
CA LYS A 51 -11.08 -15.83 -12.45
C LYS A 51 -11.41 -14.55 -11.68
N GLU A 52 -10.66 -14.26 -10.62
CA GLU A 52 -10.91 -13.14 -9.72
C GLU A 52 -9.73 -12.17 -9.70
N LYS A 53 -10.03 -10.86 -9.78
CA LYS A 53 -9.04 -9.81 -9.55
C LYS A 53 -8.80 -9.65 -8.06
N PHE A 54 -7.55 -9.45 -7.69
CA PHE A 54 -7.17 -9.28 -6.29
C PHE A 54 -6.30 -8.04 -6.12
N ALA A 55 -6.67 -7.22 -5.15
CA ALA A 55 -5.84 -6.12 -4.67
C ALA A 55 -5.88 -6.09 -3.15
N ILE A 56 -4.82 -5.52 -2.58
CA ILE A 56 -4.71 -5.28 -1.16
C ILE A 56 -4.82 -3.79 -0.92
N SER A 57 -5.71 -3.40 -0.01
CA SER A 57 -5.89 -2.01 0.39
C SER A 57 -5.37 -1.77 1.79
N SER A 58 -4.80 -0.58 1.97
CA SER A 58 -4.57 0.06 3.26
C SER A 58 -5.35 1.38 3.27
N TYR A 59 -5.81 1.79 4.44
CA TYR A 59 -6.61 2.99 4.59
C TYR A 59 -6.14 3.80 5.79
N PHE A 60 -6.05 5.11 5.61
CA PHE A 60 -5.92 6.04 6.72
C PHE A 60 -7.30 6.24 7.35
N VAL A 61 -7.35 6.14 8.67
CA VAL A 61 -8.56 6.45 9.45
C VAL A 61 -8.32 7.72 10.26
N GLU A 62 -9.32 8.58 10.27
CA GLU A 62 -9.36 9.73 11.15
C GLU A 62 -10.16 9.34 12.41
N GLY A 63 -9.56 9.55 13.58
CA GLY A 63 -10.16 9.24 14.88
C GLY A 63 -10.38 10.49 15.72
N VAL A 64 -11.40 10.46 16.56
CA VAL A 64 -11.62 11.49 17.59
C VAL A 64 -11.04 10.98 18.90
N SER A 65 -10.17 11.80 19.52
CA SER A 65 -9.59 11.46 20.83
C SER A 65 -10.68 11.38 21.91
N ASN A 66 -10.66 10.32 22.71
CA ASN A 66 -11.58 10.16 23.84
C ASN A 66 -11.36 11.23 24.93
N ALA A 67 -10.17 11.84 24.98
CA ALA A 67 -9.86 12.92 25.91
C ALA A 67 -10.37 14.31 25.43
N SER A 68 -10.95 14.40 24.23
CA SER A 68 -11.48 15.67 23.70
C SER A 68 -12.66 16.15 24.53
N THR A 69 -12.65 17.43 24.92
CA THR A 69 -13.79 18.09 25.57
C THR A 69 -14.90 18.47 24.57
N SER A 70 -14.63 18.39 23.27
CA SER A 70 -15.55 18.72 22.17
C SER A 70 -15.87 17.51 21.31
N GLN A 71 -16.22 16.37 21.94
CA GLN A 71 -16.49 15.13 21.21
C GLN A 71 -17.64 15.27 20.20
N ALA A 72 -18.72 15.95 20.58
CA ALA A 72 -19.91 16.09 19.73
C ALA A 72 -19.59 16.88 18.46
N GLU A 73 -18.91 18.01 18.59
CA GLU A 73 -18.50 18.86 17.47
C GLU A 73 -17.49 18.15 16.57
N ALA A 74 -16.52 17.44 17.17
CA ALA A 74 -15.56 16.65 16.41
C ALA A 74 -16.25 15.55 15.58
N MET A 75 -17.24 14.85 16.16
CA MET A 75 -18.01 13.83 15.43
C MET A 75 -18.89 14.44 14.33
N LEU A 76 -19.47 15.62 14.54
CA LEU A 76 -20.18 16.37 13.49
C LEU A 76 -19.25 16.78 12.36
N PHE A 77 -18.02 17.20 12.68
CA PHE A 77 -17.01 17.52 11.68
C PHE A 77 -16.59 16.29 10.88
N MET A 78 -16.38 15.14 11.52
CA MET A 78 -16.13 13.86 10.85
C MET A 78 -17.27 13.46 9.90
N LYS A 79 -18.52 13.68 10.32
CA LYS A 79 -19.69 13.47 9.45
C LYS A 79 -19.69 14.42 8.25
N PHE A 80 -19.32 15.68 8.46
CA PHE A 80 -19.18 16.65 7.37
C PHE A 80 -18.09 16.23 6.38
N LEU A 81 -16.89 15.85 6.85
CA LEU A 81 -15.79 15.41 5.98
C LEU A 81 -16.16 14.19 5.13
N LYS A 82 -16.98 13.29 5.67
CA LYS A 82 -17.52 12.14 4.92
C LYS A 82 -18.56 12.51 3.86
N SER A 83 -19.16 13.70 3.91
CA SER A 83 -20.18 14.10 2.95
C SER A 83 -19.62 14.21 1.52
N PRO A 84 -20.40 13.85 0.49
CA PRO A 84 -19.97 13.98 -0.90
C PRO A 84 -19.41 15.35 -1.28
N GLY A 85 -20.11 16.42 -0.89
CA GLY A 85 -19.71 17.79 -1.20
C GLY A 85 -18.40 18.21 -0.52
N ALA A 86 -18.15 17.76 0.71
CA ALA A 86 -16.89 18.06 1.40
C ALA A 86 -15.70 17.34 0.75
N GLN A 87 -15.88 16.06 0.38
CA GLN A 87 -14.85 15.28 -0.29
C GLN A 87 -14.49 15.87 -1.66
N GLU A 88 -15.50 16.24 -2.46
CA GLU A 88 -15.29 16.92 -3.75
C GLU A 88 -14.56 18.25 -3.57
N LYS A 89 -14.99 19.06 -2.61
CA LYS A 89 -14.34 20.34 -2.33
C LYS A 89 -12.87 20.14 -1.93
N LEU A 90 -12.58 19.20 -1.03
CA LEU A 90 -11.22 18.90 -0.60
C LEU A 90 -10.34 18.45 -1.77
N TYR A 91 -10.86 17.55 -2.62
CA TYR A 91 -10.18 17.06 -3.82
C TYR A 91 -9.81 18.22 -4.77
N GLN A 92 -10.75 19.13 -5.02
CA GLN A 92 -10.49 20.31 -5.86
C GLN A 92 -9.47 21.26 -5.24
N GLU A 93 -9.50 21.47 -3.93
CA GLU A 93 -8.50 22.32 -3.24
C GLU A 93 -7.09 21.69 -3.26
N GLN A 94 -6.97 20.36 -3.22
CA GLN A 94 -5.70 19.67 -3.37
C GLN A 94 -5.13 19.85 -4.79
N LEU A 95 -5.96 19.69 -5.82
CA LEU A 95 -5.55 19.91 -7.21
C LEU A 95 -5.04 21.34 -7.44
N LYS A 96 -5.72 22.36 -6.89
CA LYS A 96 -5.28 23.77 -6.99
C LYS A 96 -3.89 24.00 -6.39
N LYS A 97 -3.50 23.19 -5.41
CA LYS A 97 -2.17 23.23 -4.79
C LYS A 97 -1.12 22.38 -5.53
N GLY A 98 -1.48 21.80 -6.68
CA GLY A 98 -0.61 20.88 -7.42
C GLY A 98 -0.39 19.56 -6.69
N ILE A 99 -1.29 19.18 -5.77
CA ILE A 99 -1.21 17.92 -5.04
C ILE A 99 -2.13 16.94 -5.76
N PHE A 100 -1.58 15.84 -6.27
CA PHE A 100 -2.35 14.67 -6.68
C PHE A 100 -3.15 14.13 -5.49
N PRO A 101 -4.47 14.27 -5.49
CA PRO A 101 -5.30 13.86 -4.37
C PRO A 101 -5.48 12.33 -4.36
N PRO A 102 -5.61 11.71 -3.18
CA PRO A 102 -6.10 10.34 -3.10
C PRO A 102 -7.53 10.23 -3.66
N PRO A 103 -7.97 9.03 -4.09
CA PRO A 103 -9.37 8.82 -4.47
C PRO A 103 -10.32 9.10 -3.29
N TYR A 104 -11.57 9.40 -3.61
CA TYR A 104 -12.61 9.61 -2.62
C TYR A 104 -12.77 8.40 -1.69
N SER A 105 -13.03 8.66 -0.41
CA SER A 105 -13.36 7.57 0.53
C SER A 105 -14.77 7.03 0.28
N ASN A 106 -15.65 7.84 -0.32
CA ASN A 106 -16.98 7.41 -0.73
C ASN A 106 -16.96 6.81 -2.16
N LYS A 107 -17.18 5.50 -2.25
CA LYS A 107 -17.20 4.76 -3.53
C LYS A 107 -18.22 5.28 -4.54
N SER A 108 -19.32 5.91 -4.09
CA SER A 108 -20.31 6.48 -5.02
C SER A 108 -19.78 7.63 -5.86
N LEU A 109 -18.65 8.23 -5.46
CA LEU A 109 -17.98 9.30 -6.18
C LEU A 109 -16.94 8.81 -7.18
N ASN A 110 -16.63 7.51 -7.21
CA ASN A 110 -15.57 6.95 -8.06
C ASN A 110 -15.77 7.30 -9.54
N GLU A 111 -17.01 7.26 -10.03
CA GLU A 111 -17.32 7.60 -11.42
C GLU A 111 -17.04 9.05 -11.77
N LYS A 112 -17.05 9.97 -10.80
CA LYS A 112 -16.64 11.37 -11.02
C LYS A 112 -15.16 11.52 -11.33
N LEU A 113 -14.33 10.52 -11.00
CA LEU A 113 -12.90 10.52 -11.30
C LEU A 113 -12.59 10.01 -12.72
N ARG A 114 -13.59 9.50 -13.45
CA ARG A 114 -13.40 8.96 -14.81
C ARG A 114 -12.67 9.96 -15.71
N GLY A 115 -11.62 9.49 -16.39
CA GLY A 115 -10.76 10.31 -17.24
C GLY A 115 -9.61 11.00 -16.51
N THR A 116 -9.50 10.87 -15.19
CA THR A 116 -8.33 11.30 -14.41
C THR A 116 -7.42 10.12 -14.08
N ASP A 117 -6.14 10.39 -13.86
CA ASP A 117 -5.16 9.41 -13.36
C ASP A 117 -5.58 8.80 -12.00
N ALA A 118 -6.42 9.51 -11.22
CA ALA A 118 -6.94 9.03 -9.94
C ALA A 118 -7.97 7.88 -10.08
N TYR A 119 -8.60 7.76 -11.25
CA TYR A 119 -9.66 6.76 -11.48
C TYR A 119 -9.15 5.33 -11.30
N VAL A 120 -7.93 5.05 -11.76
CA VAL A 120 -7.32 3.73 -11.67
C VAL A 120 -7.22 3.25 -10.22
N PHE A 121 -6.90 4.15 -9.29
CA PHE A 121 -6.87 3.83 -7.86
C PHE A 121 -8.28 3.63 -7.31
N ALA A 122 -9.24 4.49 -7.70
CA ALA A 122 -10.62 4.40 -7.26
C ALA A 122 -11.30 3.08 -7.68
N GLN A 123 -10.98 2.56 -8.88
CA GLN A 123 -11.51 1.29 -9.38
C GLN A 123 -11.08 0.09 -8.53
N GLN A 124 -9.91 0.14 -7.90
CA GLN A 124 -9.43 -0.95 -7.03
C GLN A 124 -10.32 -1.13 -5.81
N ALA A 125 -11.00 -0.09 -5.34
CA ALA A 125 -11.89 -0.16 -4.18
C ALA A 125 -13.05 -1.17 -4.34
N ASN A 126 -13.36 -1.63 -5.55
CA ASN A 126 -14.43 -2.60 -5.81
C ASN A 126 -14.00 -4.05 -5.57
N TYR A 127 -12.71 -4.34 -5.60
CA TYR A 127 -12.18 -5.71 -5.47
C TYR A 127 -10.99 -5.82 -4.51
N ALA A 128 -10.55 -4.70 -3.93
CA ALA A 128 -9.50 -4.71 -2.93
C ALA A 128 -10.04 -5.25 -1.59
N LEU A 129 -9.24 -6.12 -0.97
CA LEU A 129 -9.48 -6.58 0.39
C LEU A 129 -8.67 -5.76 1.39
N SER A 130 -9.18 -5.62 2.60
CA SER A 130 -8.44 -5.02 3.71
C SER A 130 -7.33 -5.97 4.15
N ALA A 131 -6.08 -5.49 4.18
CA ALA A 131 -4.99 -6.26 4.79
C ALA A 131 -4.72 -5.80 6.23
N PRO A 132 -4.78 -6.71 7.21
CA PRO A 132 -4.52 -6.38 8.62
C PRO A 132 -3.03 -6.09 8.92
N PHE A 133 -2.13 -6.29 7.96
CA PHE A 133 -0.68 -6.17 8.16
C PHE A 133 -0.06 -4.84 7.69
N MET A 134 -0.76 -4.04 6.88
CA MET A 134 -0.15 -2.89 6.21
C MET A 134 0.03 -1.63 7.08
N LEU A 135 -0.74 -1.48 8.17
CA LEU A 135 -0.73 -0.27 9.01
C LEU A 135 -0.97 -0.64 10.46
N THR A 136 0.08 -1.11 11.13
CA THR A 136 0.10 -1.12 12.60
C THR A 136 1.41 -0.45 13.03
N PRO A 137 1.35 0.81 13.51
CA PRO A 137 2.54 1.54 13.96
C PRO A 137 3.05 1.10 15.34
N GLU A 138 2.43 0.09 15.96
CA GLU A 138 2.85 -0.45 17.24
C GLU A 138 3.89 -1.54 17.04
N LYS A 139 5.07 -1.35 17.67
CA LYS A 139 6.28 -2.18 17.63
C LYS A 139 6.12 -3.64 18.11
N GLU A 140 4.90 -4.09 18.39
CA GLU A 140 4.57 -5.44 18.86
C GLU A 140 3.20 -5.91 18.35
N SER A 141 2.73 -5.31 17.26
CA SER A 141 1.44 -5.62 16.69
C SER A 141 1.51 -6.91 15.85
N ARG A 142 0.37 -7.62 15.78
CA ARG A 142 0.18 -8.78 14.88
C ARG A 142 0.56 -8.46 13.41
N GLY A 143 0.47 -7.18 13.00
CA GLY A 143 0.83 -6.75 11.65
C GLY A 143 2.34 -6.68 11.40
N GLU A 144 3.16 -6.33 12.39
CA GLU A 144 4.63 -6.37 12.25
C GLU A 144 5.14 -7.79 12.09
N GLY A 145 4.62 -8.73 12.91
CA GLY A 145 4.92 -10.16 12.76
C GLY A 145 4.56 -10.69 11.37
N MET A 146 3.40 -10.29 10.84
CA MET A 146 2.95 -10.70 9.50
C MET A 146 3.82 -10.10 8.37
N ASN A 147 4.18 -8.82 8.47
CA ASN A 147 5.06 -8.18 7.49
C ASN A 147 6.44 -8.81 7.46
N LYS A 148 6.99 -9.11 8.65
CA LYS A 148 8.26 -9.83 8.77
C LYS A 148 8.15 -11.22 8.14
N PHE A 149 7.09 -11.96 8.45
CA PHE A 149 6.89 -13.30 7.91
C PHE A 149 6.75 -13.31 6.38
N ILE A 150 5.93 -12.43 5.80
CA ILE A 150 5.81 -12.29 4.33
C ILE A 150 7.16 -11.92 3.70
N LYS A 151 7.91 -11.00 4.33
CA LYS A 151 9.25 -10.62 3.88
C LYS A 151 10.21 -11.82 3.89
N ASP A 152 10.24 -12.58 4.98
CA ASP A 152 11.12 -13.73 5.14
C ASP A 152 10.75 -14.87 4.17
N ALA A 153 9.46 -15.14 4.00
CA ALA A 153 8.92 -16.06 3.00
C ALA A 153 9.40 -15.71 1.57
N VAL A 154 9.23 -14.46 1.15
CA VAL A 154 9.68 -14.01 -0.18
C VAL A 154 11.20 -14.13 -0.32
N ASN A 155 11.96 -13.72 0.71
CA ASN A 155 13.42 -13.85 0.66
C ASN A 155 13.87 -15.32 0.60
N SER A 156 13.19 -16.21 1.30
CA SER A 156 13.45 -17.67 1.30
C SER A 156 13.26 -18.26 -0.10
N ILE A 157 12.15 -17.93 -0.77
CA ILE A 157 11.89 -18.33 -2.17
C ILE A 157 12.99 -17.79 -3.09
N LEU A 158 13.37 -16.52 -2.93
CA LEU A 158 14.45 -15.91 -3.72
C LEU A 158 15.82 -16.55 -3.47
N SER A 159 16.03 -17.16 -2.31
CA SER A 159 17.25 -17.92 -1.98
C SER A 159 17.21 -19.39 -2.42
N GLY A 160 16.13 -19.84 -3.05
CA GLY A 160 16.02 -21.19 -3.64
C GLY A 160 15.14 -22.17 -2.88
N THR A 161 14.40 -21.74 -1.86
CA THR A 161 13.38 -22.58 -1.20
C THR A 161 12.18 -22.77 -2.12
N GLU A 162 11.66 -23.99 -2.20
CA GLU A 162 10.48 -24.32 -3.00
C GLU A 162 9.24 -23.53 -2.52
N PRO A 163 8.49 -22.86 -3.42
CA PRO A 163 7.34 -22.03 -3.06
C PRO A 163 6.24 -22.75 -2.27
N ASP A 164 5.97 -24.02 -2.61
CA ASP A 164 4.90 -24.80 -1.97
C ASP A 164 5.12 -24.90 -0.46
N PHE A 165 6.35 -25.14 -0.04
CA PHE A 165 6.75 -25.24 1.35
C PHE A 165 6.49 -23.93 2.12
N VAL A 166 6.86 -22.81 1.51
CA VAL A 166 6.69 -21.47 2.11
C VAL A 166 5.21 -21.09 2.23
N THR A 167 4.36 -21.53 1.29
CA THR A 167 2.93 -21.24 1.32
C THR A 167 2.15 -22.04 2.39
N GLU A 168 2.57 -23.27 2.69
CA GLU A 168 1.95 -24.10 3.72
C GLU A 168 2.18 -23.52 5.12
N ASP A 169 3.43 -23.16 5.43
CA ASP A 169 3.76 -22.51 6.70
C ASP A 169 3.10 -21.12 6.82
N MET A 170 2.91 -20.41 5.71
CA MET A 170 2.16 -19.14 5.71
C MET A 170 0.68 -19.35 6.08
N PHE A 171 0.07 -20.43 5.60
CA PHE A 171 -1.30 -20.78 5.96
C PHE A 171 -1.43 -21.17 7.44
N LEU A 172 -0.47 -21.94 7.97
CA LEU A 172 -0.43 -22.32 9.39
C LEU A 172 -0.27 -21.10 10.31
N ALA A 173 0.68 -20.21 9.99
CA ALA A 173 0.90 -18.97 10.75
C ALA A 173 -0.33 -18.04 10.74
N LEU A 174 -1.07 -17.97 9.64
CA LEU A 174 -2.29 -17.17 9.52
C LEU A 174 -3.46 -17.75 10.34
N THR A 175 -3.51 -19.07 10.49
CA THR A 175 -4.58 -19.79 11.21
C THR A 175 -4.28 -19.99 12.70
N GLY A 176 -3.07 -19.61 13.15
CA GLY A 176 -2.64 -19.75 14.55
C GLY A 176 -2.17 -21.16 14.91
N ALA A 177 -1.90 -22.00 13.92
CA ALA A 177 -1.20 -23.27 14.10
C ALA A 177 0.32 -23.01 14.13
N GLU A 178 1.07 -23.84 14.86
CA GLU A 178 2.53 -23.76 14.86
C GLU A 178 3.05 -24.09 13.45
N PRO A 179 3.82 -23.19 12.80
CA PRO A 179 4.50 -23.52 11.56
C PRO A 179 5.53 -24.61 11.81
N THR A 180 5.86 -25.39 10.78
CA THR A 180 6.68 -26.61 10.90
C THR A 180 8.14 -26.36 11.32
N GLY A 181 8.56 -25.10 11.41
CA GLY A 181 9.85 -24.67 11.96
C GLY A 181 10.96 -24.50 10.92
N GLU A 182 10.81 -25.01 9.70
CA GLU A 182 11.89 -24.98 8.71
C GLU A 182 12.19 -23.57 8.17
N ILE A 183 11.21 -22.65 8.11
CA ILE A 183 11.49 -21.25 7.76
C ILE A 183 12.28 -20.52 8.84
N THR A 184 12.33 -21.02 10.08
CA THR A 184 13.13 -20.41 11.15
C THR A 184 14.56 -20.96 11.22
N GLU A 185 14.78 -22.20 10.76
CA GLU A 185 16.12 -22.84 10.81
C GLU A 185 16.96 -22.60 9.55
N ASN A 186 16.35 -22.29 8.40
CA ASN A 186 17.05 -22.13 7.11
C ASN A 186 17.15 -20.70 6.59
N ILE A 187 16.98 -19.66 7.41
CA ILE A 187 17.34 -18.29 6.98
C ILE A 187 18.87 -18.15 7.12
N PRO A 188 19.65 -18.12 6.03
CA PRO A 188 21.04 -17.75 6.16
C PRO A 188 21.11 -16.33 6.74
N LYS A 189 21.91 -16.14 7.79
CA LYS A 189 22.25 -14.82 8.34
C LYS A 189 23.00 -14.01 7.26
N ILE A 190 22.30 -13.37 6.34
CA ILE A 190 22.90 -12.56 5.25
C ILE A 190 22.43 -11.09 5.30
N LEU A 191 22.28 -10.52 6.49
CA LEU A 191 22.30 -9.07 6.63
C LEU A 191 23.33 -8.73 7.71
N PRO A 192 24.34 -7.89 7.41
CA PRO A 192 25.17 -7.34 8.48
C PRO A 192 24.26 -6.55 9.41
N GLU A 193 24.43 -6.77 10.72
CA GLU A 193 23.84 -5.91 11.74
C GLU A 193 24.27 -4.48 11.41
N VAL A 194 23.29 -3.62 11.11
CA VAL A 194 23.54 -2.19 11.05
C VAL A 194 23.59 -1.76 12.52
N GLU A 195 24.80 -1.57 13.04
CA GLU A 195 25.02 -0.88 14.31
C GLU A 195 24.36 0.51 14.23
N GLU A 196 23.59 0.85 15.27
CA GLU A 196 22.95 2.17 15.46
C GLU A 196 23.97 3.31 15.57
#